data_AF-A0A5K4EQ47-F1
#
_entry.id   AF-A0A5K4EQ47-F1
#
_cell.length_a   1.000
_cell.length_b   1.000
_cell.length_c   1.000
_cell.angle_alpha   90.00
_cell.angle_beta   90.00
_cell.angle_gamma   90.00
#
_symmetry.space_group_name_H-M   'P 1'
#
loop_
_entity.id
_entity.type
_entity.pdbx_description
1 polymer ?
#
loop_
_entity_poly.entity_id
_entity_poly.type
_entity_poly.pdbx_seq_one_letter_code
_entity_poly.pdbx_strand_id
1 'polypeptide(L)'
;MDTSVTMPILETLSYNSGYDKPDMDGAYCENNGCANIHGEPVLYCNMNLSKAYSKLVDNHIACSLSNDPGRFLCGYIYYRSLEYSPDRVVFVHVPCAARMSPEDTAISLLQIIRELTALKGVVIPYK
;
A
#
# COMPACT_ATOMS: atom_id res chain seq x y z
N MET A 1 5.34 11.35 -5.21
CA MET A 1 5.75 10.46 -4.10
C MET A 1 5.74 11.27 -2.83
N ASP A 2 5.15 10.74 -1.76
CA ASP A 2 5.25 11.35 -0.44
C ASP A 2 6.73 11.34 0.00
N THR A 3 7.32 12.54 0.10
CA THR A 3 8.74 12.73 0.42
C THR A 3 9.03 12.64 1.92
N SER A 4 8.00 12.43 2.74
CA SER A 4 8.09 12.22 4.19
C SER A 4 8.35 10.76 4.56
N VAL A 5 8.13 9.82 3.64
CA VAL A 5 8.32 8.39 3.87
C VAL A 5 9.81 8.05 3.99
N THR A 6 10.19 7.45 5.12
CA THR A 6 11.58 7.05 5.43
C THR A 6 11.83 5.55 5.33
N MET A 7 10.77 4.74 5.28
CA MET A 7 10.80 3.28 5.17
C MET A 7 9.53 2.78 4.48
N PRO A 8 9.50 1.57 3.92
CA PRO A 8 8.28 0.99 3.35
C PRO A 8 7.09 1.03 4.31
N ILE A 9 5.93 1.46 3.82
CA ILE A 9 4.70 1.60 4.62
C ILE A 9 3.65 0.66 4.06
N LEU A 10 3.13 -0.26 4.87
CA LEU A 10 2.01 -1.13 4.51
C LEU A 10 0.70 -0.43 4.86
N GLU A 11 -0.11 -0.14 3.84
CA GLU A 11 -1.39 0.56 3.99
C GLU A 11 -2.49 -0.43 4.40
N THR A 12 -3.19 -0.14 5.49
CA THR A 12 -4.20 -1.04 6.08
C THR A 12 -5.60 -0.83 5.53
N LEU A 13 -5.88 0.34 4.93
CA LEU A 13 -7.16 0.70 4.35
C LEU A 13 -7.00 1.75 3.25
N SER A 14 -8.08 2.00 2.50
CA SER A 14 -8.17 3.13 1.56
C SER A 14 -9.55 3.79 1.58
N TYR A 15 -9.62 4.99 1.03
CA TYR A 15 -10.80 5.86 1.04
C TYR A 15 -11.45 5.94 -0.33
N ASN A 16 -12.78 6.03 -0.37
CA ASN A 16 -13.50 6.17 -1.64
C ASN A 16 -13.42 7.59 -2.22
N SER A 17 -13.11 8.60 -1.42
CA SER A 17 -13.25 10.01 -1.83
C SER A 17 -12.05 10.87 -1.49
N GLY A 18 -12.05 12.10 -2.05
CA GLY A 18 -11.02 13.12 -1.85
C GLY A 18 -10.05 13.24 -3.01
N TYR A 19 -10.28 12.55 -4.14
CA TYR A 19 -9.42 12.58 -5.32
C TYR A 19 -9.66 13.86 -6.14
N ASP A 20 -9.25 15.00 -5.60
CA ASP A 20 -9.53 16.35 -6.12
C ASP A 20 -8.34 16.99 -6.86
N LYS A 21 -7.28 16.21 -7.11
CA LYS A 21 -6.06 16.67 -7.79
C LYS A 21 -6.00 16.14 -9.22
N PRO A 22 -5.53 16.95 -10.18
CA PRO A 22 -5.30 16.47 -11.53
C PRO A 22 -4.14 15.48 -11.56
N ASP A 23 -4.24 14.47 -12.40
CA ASP A 23 -3.12 13.60 -12.72
C ASP A 23 -2.10 14.26 -13.67
N MET A 24 -1.16 13.48 -14.19
CA MET A 24 -0.10 13.97 -15.08
C MET A 24 -0.63 14.50 -16.42
N ASP A 25 -1.82 14.07 -16.84
CA ASP A 25 -2.47 14.53 -18.07
C ASP A 25 -3.45 15.68 -17.81
N GLY A 26 -3.52 16.17 -16.57
CA GLY A 26 -4.45 17.21 -16.15
C GLY A 26 -5.87 16.69 -15.89
N ALA A 27 -6.07 15.37 -15.90
CA ALA A 27 -7.38 14.76 -15.70
C ALA A 27 -7.73 14.69 -14.22
N TYR A 28 -8.95 15.07 -13.88
CA TYR A 28 -9.48 14.93 -12.53
C TYR A 28 -10.24 13.62 -12.41
N CYS A 29 -10.27 13.06 -11.20
CA CYS A 29 -11.18 11.97 -10.92
C CYS A 29 -12.61 12.43 -11.20
N GLU A 30 -13.28 11.70 -12.09
CA GLU A 30 -14.71 11.87 -12.34
C GLU A 30 -15.51 11.62 -11.05
N ASN A 31 -16.85 11.72 -11.12
CA ASN A 31 -17.71 11.42 -9.98
C ASN A 31 -17.46 12.29 -8.75
N ASN A 32 -17.07 13.55 -8.94
CA ASN A 32 -16.76 14.50 -7.87
C ASN A 32 -15.66 14.01 -6.91
N GLY A 33 -14.61 13.38 -7.46
CA GLY A 33 -13.47 12.92 -6.66
C GLY A 33 -13.72 11.63 -5.88
N CYS A 34 -14.73 10.84 -6.29
CA CYS A 34 -15.03 9.52 -5.74
C CYS A 34 -14.55 8.40 -6.68
N ALA A 35 -13.90 7.38 -6.11
CA ALA A 35 -13.45 6.19 -6.83
C ALA A 35 -14.60 5.27 -7.26
N ASN A 36 -15.72 5.27 -6.52
CA ASN A 36 -16.99 4.65 -6.89
C ASN A 36 -18.17 5.44 -6.28
N ILE A 37 -19.12 5.90 -7.10
CA ILE A 37 -20.33 6.62 -6.64
C ILE A 37 -21.24 5.80 -5.71
N HIS A 38 -21.11 4.47 -5.73
CA HIS A 38 -21.88 3.54 -4.90
C HIS A 38 -20.99 2.71 -3.96
N GLY A 39 -19.71 3.06 -3.86
CA GLY A 39 -18.75 2.34 -3.02
C GLY A 39 -18.80 2.75 -1.55
N GLU A 40 -18.39 1.82 -0.69
CA GLU A 40 -18.25 2.07 0.74
C GLU A 40 -17.22 3.19 1.02
N PRO A 41 -17.43 4.07 2.01
CA PRO A 41 -16.50 5.19 2.25
C PRO A 41 -15.05 4.77 2.51
N VAL A 42 -14.86 3.60 3.13
CA VAL A 42 -13.57 3.03 3.51
C VAL A 42 -13.57 1.53 3.21
N LEU A 43 -12.49 1.04 2.60
CA LEU A 43 -12.24 -0.38 2.43
C LEU A 43 -10.98 -0.77 3.19
N TYR A 44 -11.00 -1.94 3.81
CA TYR A 44 -9.90 -2.48 4.61
C TYR A 44 -9.20 -3.62 3.88
N CYS A 45 -7.89 -3.74 4.08
CA CYS A 45 -7.17 -4.95 3.73
C CYS A 45 -7.57 -6.07 4.69
N ASN A 46 -8.01 -7.22 4.15
CA ASN A 46 -8.35 -8.37 4.98
C ASN A 46 -7.12 -9.18 5.41
N MET A 47 -5.94 -8.90 4.84
CA MET A 47 -4.70 -9.54 5.28
C MET A 47 -4.27 -8.97 6.64
N ASN A 48 -3.80 -9.83 7.55
CA ASN A 48 -3.34 -9.40 8.87
C ASN A 48 -1.96 -8.72 8.79
N LEU A 49 -1.95 -7.47 8.33
CA LEU A 49 -0.72 -6.69 8.15
C LEU A 49 -0.01 -6.41 9.47
N SER A 50 -0.74 -6.32 10.58
CA SER A 50 -0.14 -6.19 11.92
C SER A 50 0.73 -7.38 12.28
N LYS A 51 0.29 -8.61 11.95
CA LYS A 51 1.09 -9.82 12.16
C LYS A 51 2.34 -9.84 11.28
N ALA A 52 2.21 -9.46 10.00
CA ALA A 52 3.36 -9.35 9.09
C ALA A 52 4.36 -8.30 9.61
N TYR A 53 3.88 -7.12 9.98
CA TYR A 53 4.67 -6.03 10.54
C TYR A 53 5.44 -6.47 11.78
N SER A 54 4.79 -7.10 12.78
CA SER A 54 5.49 -7.61 13.96
C SER A 54 6.65 -8.53 13.60
N LYS A 55 6.41 -9.47 12.66
CA LYS A 55 7.44 -10.43 12.23
C LYS A 55 8.61 -9.75 11.49
N LEU A 56 8.32 -8.75 10.67
CA LEU A 56 9.32 -7.96 9.94
C LEU A 56 10.20 -7.14 10.89
N VAL A 57 9.58 -6.47 11.86
CA VAL A 57 10.30 -5.67 12.87
C VAL A 57 11.17 -6.56 13.76
N ASP A 58 10.67 -7.72 14.19
CA ASP A 58 11.45 -8.71 14.96
C ASP A 58 12.69 -9.18 14.18
N ASN A 59 12.61 -9.21 12.85
CA ASN A 59 13.71 -9.55 11.94
C ASN A 59 14.53 -8.33 11.49
N HIS A 60 14.37 -7.18 12.15
CA HIS A 60 15.06 -5.92 11.84
C HIS A 60 14.84 -5.37 10.42
N ILE A 61 13.67 -5.66 9.84
CA ILE A 61 13.28 -5.11 8.54
C ILE A 61 12.58 -3.77 8.74
N ALA A 62 13.11 -2.72 8.11
CA ALA A 62 12.52 -1.39 8.18
C ALA A 62 11.18 -1.35 7.45
N CYS A 63 10.09 -1.20 8.20
CA CYS A 63 8.76 -0.97 7.67
C CYS A 63 7.85 -0.35 8.73
N SER A 64 6.70 0.17 8.31
CA SER A 64 5.65 0.67 9.20
C SER A 64 4.25 0.34 8.68
N LEU A 65 3.23 0.61 9.49
CA LEU A 65 1.83 0.54 9.09
C LEU A 65 1.27 1.97 8.94
N SER A 66 0.34 2.14 8.00
CA SER A 66 -0.43 3.37 7.85
C SER A 66 -1.89 3.04 7.53
N ASN A 67 -2.77 4.00 7.82
CA ASN A 67 -4.17 3.98 7.42
C ASN A 67 -4.49 5.13 6.45
N ASP A 68 -3.47 5.80 5.92
CA ASP A 68 -3.63 6.92 5.01
C ASP A 68 -2.76 6.72 3.76
N PRO A 69 -3.29 6.07 2.71
CA PRO A 69 -2.59 5.93 1.43
C PRO A 69 -2.60 7.22 0.58
N GLY A 70 -3.10 8.33 1.14
CA GLY A 70 -3.25 9.59 0.43
C GLY A 70 -4.44 9.62 -0.53
N ARG A 71 -4.75 10.83 -1.01
CA ARG A 71 -5.94 11.14 -1.83
C ARG A 71 -5.52 11.56 -3.23
N PHE A 72 -4.69 10.72 -3.85
CA PHE A 72 -4.24 10.83 -5.24
C PHE A 72 -4.27 9.43 -5.88
N LEU A 73 -3.51 9.18 -6.94
CA LEU A 73 -3.52 7.90 -7.66
C LEU A 73 -3.16 6.69 -6.78
N CYS A 74 -2.30 6.84 -5.78
CA CYS A 74 -1.94 5.74 -4.87
C CYS A 74 -3.16 5.22 -4.10
N GLY A 75 -3.84 6.09 -3.36
CA GLY A 75 -5.07 5.76 -2.64
C GLY A 75 -6.18 5.28 -3.59
N TYR A 76 -6.33 5.92 -4.75
CA TYR A 76 -7.34 5.56 -5.73
C TYR A 76 -7.17 4.12 -6.22
N ILE A 77 -5.97 3.78 -6.72
CA ILE A 77 -5.68 2.44 -7.24
C ILE A 77 -5.79 1.41 -6.12
N TYR A 78 -5.36 1.75 -4.90
CA TYR A 78 -5.51 0.86 -3.76
C TYR A 78 -6.99 0.59 -3.43
N TYR A 79 -7.82 1.64 -3.37
CA TYR A 79 -9.26 1.51 -3.13
C TYR A 79 -9.93 0.63 -4.20
N ARG A 80 -9.68 0.91 -5.48
CA ARG A 80 -10.24 0.12 -6.60
C ARG A 80 -9.77 -1.35 -6.55
N SER A 81 -8.54 -1.59 -6.12
CA SER A 81 -7.99 -2.95 -5.97
C SER A 81 -8.63 -3.68 -4.79
N LEU A 82 -8.84 -3.01 -3.65
CA LEU A 82 -9.56 -3.57 -2.50
C LEU A 82 -11.02 -3.89 -2.85
N GLU A 83 -11.69 -3.04 -3.63
CA GLU A 83 -13.05 -3.30 -4.11
C GLU A 83 -13.13 -4.59 -4.93
N TYR A 84 -12.10 -4.88 -5.73
CA TYR A 84 -12.04 -6.11 -6.51
C TYR A 84 -11.77 -7.35 -5.65
N SER A 85 -10.82 -7.27 -4.69
CA SER A 85 -10.49 -8.42 -3.84
C SER A 85 -9.71 -8.00 -2.58
N PRO A 86 -10.39 -7.71 -1.45
CA PRO A 86 -9.72 -7.24 -0.23
C PRO A 86 -8.82 -8.31 0.42
N ASP A 87 -9.02 -9.58 0.06
CA ASP A 87 -8.22 -10.71 0.57
C ASP A 87 -6.88 -10.91 -0.15
N ARG A 88 -6.65 -10.26 -1.30
CA ARG A 88 -5.50 -10.52 -2.19
C ARG A 88 -4.72 -9.28 -2.58
N VAL A 89 -4.99 -8.16 -1.93
CA VAL A 89 -4.41 -6.86 -2.25
C VAL A 89 -3.78 -6.27 -0.99
N VAL A 90 -2.55 -5.80 -1.14
CA VAL A 90 -1.81 -4.99 -0.16
C VAL A 90 -1.14 -3.87 -0.95
N PHE A 91 -1.20 -2.64 -0.44
CA PHE A 91 -0.47 -1.51 -1.02
C PHE A 91 0.70 -1.14 -0.12
N VAL A 92 1.86 -0.89 -0.73
CA VAL A 92 3.08 -0.51 -0.03
C VAL A 92 3.62 0.79 -0.61
N HIS A 93 3.67 1.84 0.19
CA HIS A 93 4.42 3.04 -0.15
C HIS A 93 5.91 2.80 0.09
N VAL A 94 6.75 3.24 -0.84
CA VAL A 94 8.21 3.12 -0.74
C VAL A 94 8.84 4.51 -0.59
N PRO A 95 9.90 4.64 0.23
CA PRO A 95 10.65 5.88 0.35
C PRO A 95 11.31 6.25 -0.98
N CYS A 96 11.60 7.54 -1.17
CA CYS A 96 12.42 7.95 -2.31
C CYS A 96 13.90 7.56 -2.09
N ALA A 97 14.66 7.45 -3.18
CA ALA A 97 16.07 7.02 -3.16
C ALA A 97 16.99 7.91 -2.29
N ALA A 98 16.59 9.16 -2.02
CA ALA A 98 17.32 10.05 -1.13
C ALA A 98 17.14 9.73 0.38
N ARG A 99 16.12 8.92 0.72
CA ARG A 99 15.77 8.53 2.11
C ARG A 99 16.21 7.11 2.43
N MET A 100 16.12 6.21 1.47
CA MET A 100 16.54 4.82 1.57
C MET A 100 17.10 4.40 0.22
N SER A 101 18.23 3.68 0.22
CA SER A 101 18.84 3.23 -1.04
C SER A 101 17.87 2.32 -1.82
N PRO A 102 17.93 2.29 -3.16
CA PRO A 102 17.18 1.32 -3.94
C PRO A 102 17.43 -0.12 -3.51
N GLU A 103 18.66 -0.45 -3.12
CA GLU A 103 19.06 -1.77 -2.64
C GLU A 103 18.37 -2.13 -1.31
N ASP A 104 18.39 -1.24 -0.33
CA ASP A 104 17.71 -1.45 0.97
C ASP A 104 16.18 -1.50 0.80
N THR A 105 15.66 -0.68 -0.12
CA THR A 105 14.23 -0.70 -0.47
C THR A 105 13.85 -2.05 -1.08
N ALA A 106 14.66 -2.58 -2.01
CA ALA A 106 14.43 -3.87 -2.64
C ALA A 106 14.52 -5.03 -1.63
N ILE A 107 15.50 -5.00 -0.73
CA ILE A 107 15.64 -5.99 0.35
C ILE A 107 14.39 -5.96 1.25
N SER A 108 13.99 -4.78 1.71
CA SER A 108 12.83 -4.60 2.59
C SER A 108 11.55 -5.08 1.91
N LEU A 109 11.32 -4.70 0.65
CA LEU A 109 10.18 -5.15 -0.14
C LEU A 109 10.16 -6.66 -0.34
N LEU A 110 11.29 -7.30 -0.65
CA LEU A 110 11.35 -8.74 -0.81
C LEU A 110 10.97 -9.47 0.48
N GLN A 111 11.44 -8.99 1.64
CA GLN A 111 11.07 -9.56 2.93
C GLN A 111 9.58 -9.34 3.25
N ILE A 112 9.05 -8.15 2.96
CA ILE A 112 7.60 -7.88 3.06
C ILE A 112 6.81 -8.87 2.22
N ILE A 113 7.15 -9.03 0.94
CA ILE A 113 6.44 -9.95 0.04
C ILE A 113 6.51 -11.39 0.57
N ARG A 114 7.68 -11.84 1.07
CA ARG A 114 7.83 -13.17 1.69
C ARG A 114 6.89 -13.35 2.89
N GLU A 115 6.86 -12.41 3.82
CA GLU A 115 5.99 -12.50 5.00
C GLU A 115 4.49 -12.49 4.61
N LEU A 116 4.10 -11.64 3.65
CA LEU A 116 2.71 -11.60 3.15
C LEU A 116 2.31 -12.92 2.47
N THR A 117 3.21 -13.52 1.68
CA THR A 117 2.95 -14.82 1.05
C THR A 117 2.87 -15.96 2.07
N ALA A 118 3.73 -15.94 3.10
CA ALA A 118 3.68 -16.92 4.18
C ALA A 118 2.34 -16.87 4.94
N LEU A 119 1.79 -15.67 5.19
CA LEU A 119 0.45 -15.52 5.78
C LEU A 119 -0.67 -16.14 4.93
N LYS A 120 -0.47 -16.23 3.61
CA LYS A 120 -1.41 -16.86 2.67
C LYS A 120 -1.06 -18.32 2.35
N GLY A 121 -0.04 -18.89 2.99
CA GLY A 121 0.43 -20.24 2.70
C GLY A 121 1.01 -20.39 1.29
N VAL A 122 1.44 -19.29 0.67
CA VAL A 122 2.10 -19.28 -0.64
C VAL A 122 3.60 -19.30 -0.42
N VAL A 123 4.30 -20.22 -1.09
CA VAL A 123 5.75 -20.33 -1.02
C VAL A 123 6.37 -19.60 -2.22
N ILE A 124 7.21 -18.61 -1.95
CA ILE A 124 8.02 -17.97 -3.00
C ILE A 124 9.25 -18.85 -3.24
N PRO A 125 9.45 -19.39 -4.46
CA PRO A 125 10.64 -20.17 -4.75
C PRO A 125 11.90 -19.31 -4.63
N TYR A 126 12.93 -19.84 -3.97
CA TYR A 126 14.27 -19.28 -4.05
C TYR A 126 14.81 -19.56 -5.46
N LYS A 127 15.21 -18.49 -6.17
CA LYS A 127 16.09 -18.60 -7.34
C LYS A 127 17.53 -18.51 -6.90
#